data_AF-A0A0V8RTI1-F1
#
_entry.id   AF-A0A0V8RTI1-F1
#
_cell.length_a   1.000
_cell.length_b   1.000
_cell.length_c   1.000
_cell.angle_alpha   90.00
_cell.angle_beta   90.00
_cell.angle_gamma   90.00
#
_symmetry.space_group_name_H-M   'P 1'
#
loop_
_entity.id
_entity.type
_entity.pdbx_description
1 polymer ?
#
loop_
_entity_poly.entity_id
_entity_poly.type
_entity_poly.pdbx_seq_one_letter_code
_entity_poly.pdbx_strand_id
1 'polypeptide(L)'
;MHSLQRRQRRLEAVNQLLLPLLRGARRYYTAWRLVNPLLTGVSRVDESSDYTVTVVTLQLPASSPLVVALYTSTQESRPISPSQLQRRIRRLRSRVASLRGKVFNRADLVYIIYAPRGFTVGARRMARREAVNLASRIEDAIKALARFVGRRLARLTEKLRGRRIWGEVPLLLYALQELTVSLGAGARLVSRELAVKLAERGGTI
;
A
#
# COMPACT_ATOMS: atom_id res chain seq x y z
N MET A 1 9.36 21.08 -21.48
CA MET A 1 8.38 20.67 -20.45
C MET A 1 8.75 21.35 -19.14
N HIS A 2 7.95 22.33 -18.70
CA HIS A 2 8.24 23.15 -17.54
C HIS A 2 8.24 22.32 -16.24
N SER A 3 9.02 22.72 -15.23
CA SER A 3 9.15 22.03 -13.94
C SER A 3 7.81 21.82 -13.23
N LEU A 4 6.91 22.80 -13.33
CA LEU A 4 5.55 22.76 -12.79
C LEU A 4 4.69 21.66 -13.45
N GLN A 5 4.74 21.53 -14.78
CA GLN A 5 4.00 20.48 -15.51
C GLN A 5 4.45 19.08 -15.10
N ARG A 6 5.76 18.88 -14.87
CA ARG A 6 6.29 17.59 -14.38
C ARG A 6 5.80 17.29 -12.97
N ARG A 7 5.76 18.29 -12.09
CA ARG A 7 5.25 18.14 -10.72
C ARG A 7 3.76 17.76 -10.73
N GLN A 8 2.96 18.46 -11.53
CA GLN A 8 1.52 18.20 -11.65
C GLN A 8 1.24 16.77 -12.13
N ARG A 9 1.89 16.32 -13.20
CA ARG A 9 1.75 14.93 -13.69
C ARG A 9 2.15 13.88 -12.66
N ARG A 10 3.16 14.16 -11.82
CA ARG A 10 3.54 13.23 -10.73
C ARG A 10 2.43 13.15 -9.69
N LEU A 11 1.94 14.30 -9.25
CA LEU A 11 0.90 14.38 -8.24
C LEU A 11 -0.38 13.70 -8.71
N GLU A 12 -0.77 13.88 -9.98
CA GLU A 12 -1.92 13.19 -10.58
C GLU A 12 -1.75 11.68 -10.57
N ALA A 13 -0.59 11.16 -11.00
CA ALA A 13 -0.32 9.73 -10.99
C ALA A 13 -0.30 9.15 -9.56
N VAL A 14 0.29 9.88 -8.62
CA VAL A 14 0.34 9.53 -7.19
C VAL A 14 -1.08 9.47 -6.61
N ASN A 15 -1.90 10.47 -6.88
CA ASN A 15 -3.28 10.52 -6.41
C ASN A 15 -4.11 9.38 -6.98
N GLN A 16 -4.02 9.10 -8.28
CA GLN A 16 -4.76 8.00 -8.91
C GLN A 16 -4.37 6.63 -8.32
N LEU A 17 -3.10 6.44 -7.95
CA LEU A 17 -2.61 5.19 -7.36
C LEU A 17 -2.98 5.06 -5.87
N LEU A 18 -2.86 6.14 -5.10
CA LEU A 18 -2.98 6.10 -3.64
C LEU A 18 -4.37 6.42 -3.10
N LEU A 19 -5.19 7.21 -3.80
CA LEU A 19 -6.55 7.55 -3.35
C LEU A 19 -7.42 6.31 -3.10
N PRO A 20 -7.41 5.27 -3.96
CA PRO A 20 -8.15 4.04 -3.68
C PRO A 20 -7.72 3.41 -2.35
N LEU A 21 -6.41 3.38 -2.07
CA LEU A 21 -5.85 2.85 -0.84
C LEU A 21 -6.29 3.66 0.40
N LEU A 22 -6.23 5.00 0.32
CA LEU A 22 -6.63 5.90 1.39
C LEU A 22 -8.14 5.86 1.65
N ARG A 23 -8.97 5.68 0.60
CA ARG A 23 -10.42 5.47 0.75
C ARG A 23 -10.72 4.19 1.52
N GLY A 24 -10.02 3.09 1.21
CA GLY A 24 -10.10 1.84 1.98
C GLY A 24 -9.66 2.04 3.43
N ALA A 25 -8.58 2.81 3.63
CA ALA A 25 -8.08 3.13 4.97
C ALA A 25 -9.08 3.87 5.84
N ARG A 26 -9.76 4.87 5.26
CA ARG A 26 -10.81 5.62 5.96
C ARG A 26 -11.96 4.72 6.43
N ARG A 27 -12.32 3.69 5.66
CA ARG A 27 -13.43 2.79 6.01
C ARG A 27 -13.13 1.87 7.18
N TYR A 28 -11.94 1.27 7.25
CA TYR A 28 -11.59 0.46 8.41
C TYR A 28 -11.23 1.31 9.63
N TYR A 29 -10.73 2.53 9.44
CA TYR A 29 -10.50 3.47 10.54
C TYR A 29 -11.76 3.72 11.36
N THR A 30 -12.90 3.95 10.70
CA THR A 30 -14.16 4.21 11.41
C THR A 30 -14.69 2.98 12.15
N ALA A 31 -14.33 1.77 11.74
CA ALA A 31 -14.62 0.55 12.48
C ALA A 31 -13.67 0.39 13.68
N TRP A 32 -12.38 0.58 13.45
CA TRP A 32 -11.36 0.42 14.50
C TRP A 32 -11.52 1.45 15.61
N ARG A 33 -11.87 2.69 15.29
CA ARG A 33 -12.10 3.76 16.27
C ARG A 33 -13.26 3.46 17.24
N LEU A 34 -14.24 2.63 16.84
CA LEU A 34 -15.31 2.22 17.75
C LEU A 34 -14.78 1.33 18.88
N VAL A 35 -13.78 0.50 18.59
CA VAL A 35 -13.16 -0.43 19.54
C VAL A 35 -11.95 0.21 20.24
N ASN A 36 -11.28 1.16 19.58
CA ASN A 36 -10.15 1.91 20.11
C ASN A 36 -10.38 3.44 19.94
N PRO A 37 -11.09 4.07 20.90
CA PRO A 37 -11.44 5.50 20.82
C PRO A 37 -10.23 6.45 20.78
N LEU A 38 -9.07 6.01 21.28
CA LEU A 38 -7.82 6.78 21.33
C LEU A 38 -7.03 6.75 20.01
N LEU A 39 -7.50 6.00 19.01
CA LEU A 39 -6.86 5.94 17.70
C LEU A 39 -6.93 7.30 16.98
N THR A 40 -5.78 7.93 16.79
CA THR A 40 -5.66 9.28 16.20
C THR A 40 -5.69 9.28 14.67
N GLY A 41 -5.31 8.17 14.04
CA GLY A 41 -5.35 8.00 12.59
C GLY A 41 -4.70 6.70 12.14
N VAL A 42 -4.94 6.30 10.89
CA VAL A 42 -4.43 5.04 10.33
C VAL A 42 -3.55 5.23 9.10
N SER A 43 -3.38 6.45 8.63
CA SER A 43 -2.63 6.73 7.40
C SER A 43 -1.72 7.93 7.58
N ARG A 44 -0.50 7.82 7.07
CA ARG A 44 0.46 8.92 6.95
C ARG A 44 1.07 8.91 5.56
N VAL A 45 1.24 10.08 4.97
CA VAL A 45 1.88 10.26 3.66
C VAL A 45 3.14 11.10 3.84
N ASP A 46 4.28 10.57 3.43
CA ASP A 46 5.58 11.25 3.48
C ASP A 46 6.16 11.33 2.06
N GLU A 47 6.31 12.56 1.54
CA GLU A 47 6.77 12.81 0.17
C GLU A 47 8.18 13.41 0.15
N SER A 48 8.91 13.20 -0.95
CA SER A 48 10.12 13.96 -1.27
C SER A 48 9.76 15.33 -1.83
N SER A 49 10.62 16.34 -1.65
CA SER A 49 10.39 17.70 -2.15
C SER A 49 10.14 17.82 -3.66
N ASP A 50 10.67 16.89 -4.46
CA ASP A 50 10.46 16.84 -5.92
C ASP A 50 9.28 15.95 -6.35
N TYR A 51 8.49 15.46 -5.39
CA TYR A 51 7.32 14.59 -5.59
C TYR A 51 7.64 13.33 -6.42
N THR A 52 8.90 12.88 -6.42
CA THR A 52 9.31 11.66 -7.12
C THR A 52 9.15 10.44 -6.25
N VAL A 53 9.27 10.57 -4.94
CA VAL A 53 9.09 9.49 -3.97
C VAL A 53 7.97 9.84 -3.02
N THR A 54 6.95 9.00 -2.97
CA THR A 54 5.84 9.09 -2.03
C THR A 54 5.80 7.80 -1.22
N VAL A 55 5.78 7.92 0.10
CA VAL A 55 5.65 6.78 1.02
C VAL A 55 4.33 6.92 1.77
N VAL A 56 3.45 5.93 1.64
CA VAL A 56 2.23 5.83 2.44
C VAL A 56 2.43 4.77 3.49
N THR A 57 2.23 5.14 4.75
CA THR A 57 2.20 4.20 5.88
C THR A 57 0.76 4.05 6.31
N LEU A 58 0.25 2.81 6.29
CA LEU A 58 -1.06 2.44 6.81
C LEU A 58 -0.91 1.59 8.06
N GLN A 59 -1.44 2.05 9.18
CA GLN A 59 -1.53 1.25 10.41
C GLN A 59 -2.64 0.21 10.27
N LEU A 60 -2.33 -1.03 10.65
CA LEU A 60 -3.27 -2.14 10.58
C LEU A 60 -3.54 -2.68 11.99
N PRO A 61 -4.80 -3.04 12.32
CA PRO A 61 -5.12 -3.66 13.61
C PRO A 61 -4.34 -4.96 13.79
N ALA A 62 -3.89 -5.27 15.02
CA ALA A 62 -3.18 -6.51 15.35
C ALA A 62 -2.03 -6.90 14.39
N SER A 63 -1.39 -5.94 13.70
CA SER A 63 -0.40 -6.25 12.68
C SER A 63 0.62 -5.16 12.45
N SER A 64 1.72 -5.52 11.79
CA SER A 64 2.67 -4.52 11.31
C SER A 64 2.01 -3.61 10.26
N PRO A 65 2.34 -2.31 10.24
CA PRO A 65 1.82 -1.38 9.25
C PRO A 65 2.19 -1.81 7.83
N LEU A 66 1.32 -1.49 6.89
CA LEU A 66 1.57 -1.61 5.46
C LEU A 66 2.23 -0.32 4.97
N VAL A 67 3.46 -0.42 4.46
CA VAL A 67 4.19 0.71 3.87
C VAL A 67 4.28 0.53 2.37
N VAL A 68 3.62 1.42 1.64
CA VAL A 68 3.67 1.49 0.17
C VAL A 68 4.63 2.61 -0.22
N ALA A 69 5.76 2.24 -0.83
CA ALA A 69 6.77 3.18 -1.30
C ALA A 69 6.72 3.25 -2.82
N LEU A 70 6.35 4.42 -3.34
CA LEU A 70 6.18 4.69 -4.76
C LEU A 70 7.27 5.62 -5.27
N TYR A 71 7.89 5.25 -6.39
CA TYR A 71 8.69 6.15 -7.22
C TYR A 71 7.93 6.50 -8.49
N THR A 72 7.70 7.79 -8.76
CA THR A 72 6.95 8.28 -9.92
C THR A 72 7.90 8.94 -10.93
N SER A 73 8.08 8.31 -12.09
CA SER A 73 8.89 8.82 -13.19
C SER A 73 8.05 9.56 -14.23
N THR A 74 8.47 10.78 -14.58
CA THR A 74 7.91 11.55 -15.72
C THR A 74 8.78 11.45 -16.97
N GLN A 75 9.66 10.45 -17.05
CA GLN A 75 10.52 10.27 -18.21
C GLN A 75 9.69 9.81 -19.41
N GLU A 76 9.63 10.68 -20.43
CA GLU A 76 8.79 10.50 -21.61
C GLU A 76 9.56 10.14 -22.88
N SER A 77 10.90 10.23 -22.88
CA SER A 77 11.70 10.04 -24.09
C SER A 77 12.15 8.61 -24.36
N ARG A 78 12.44 7.81 -23.31
CA ARG A 78 12.93 6.43 -23.46
C ARG A 78 12.57 5.54 -22.27
N PRO A 79 12.52 4.21 -22.45
CA PRO A 79 12.37 3.26 -21.34
C PRO A 79 13.50 3.37 -20.32
N ILE A 80 13.24 2.91 -19.10
CA ILE A 80 14.24 2.92 -18.04
C ILE A 80 15.27 1.80 -18.24
N SER A 81 16.55 2.17 -18.25
CA SER A 81 17.68 1.23 -18.28
C SER A 81 17.98 0.64 -16.89
N PRO A 82 18.75 -0.47 -16.80
CA PRO A 82 19.12 -1.06 -15.51
C PRO A 82 19.86 -0.08 -14.58
N SER A 83 20.82 0.68 -15.10
CA SER A 83 21.58 1.66 -14.32
C SER A 83 20.70 2.78 -13.78
N GLN A 84 19.74 3.26 -14.58
CA GLN A 84 18.75 4.24 -14.12
C GLN A 84 17.82 3.64 -13.07
N LEU A 85 17.39 2.40 -13.24
CA LEU A 85 16.51 1.72 -12.28
C LEU A 85 17.20 1.55 -10.92
N GLN A 86 18.46 1.10 -10.90
CA GLN A 86 19.21 0.90 -9.66
C GLN A 86 19.29 2.18 -8.81
N ARG A 87 19.56 3.32 -9.47
CA ARG A 87 19.58 4.63 -8.80
C ARG A 87 18.22 4.98 -8.17
N ARG A 88 17.13 4.69 -8.87
CA ARG A 88 15.74 4.94 -8.39
C ARG A 88 15.37 4.02 -7.22
N ILE A 89 15.74 2.73 -7.29
CA ILE A 89 15.55 1.77 -6.19
C ILE A 89 16.32 2.24 -4.95
N ARG A 90 17.59 2.63 -5.10
CA ARG A 90 18.40 3.13 -3.99
C ARG A 90 17.77 4.37 -3.35
N ARG A 91 17.33 5.32 -4.17
CA ARG A 91 16.64 6.53 -3.70
C ARG A 91 15.34 6.20 -2.95
N LEU A 92 14.52 5.31 -3.49
CA LEU A 92 13.28 4.86 -2.87
C LEU A 92 13.55 4.19 -1.51
N ARG A 93 14.50 3.26 -1.45
CA ARG A 93 14.88 2.57 -0.21
C ARG A 93 15.50 3.51 0.81
N SER A 94 16.34 4.45 0.39
CA SER A 94 16.90 5.47 1.27
C SER A 94 15.82 6.33 1.92
N ARG A 95 14.80 6.74 1.15
CA ARG A 95 13.66 7.48 1.72
C ARG A 95 12.90 6.65 2.74
N VAL A 96 12.60 5.39 2.44
CA VAL A 96 11.95 4.47 3.39
C VAL A 96 12.81 4.26 4.66
N ALA A 97 14.12 4.10 4.51
CA ALA A 97 15.03 3.94 5.64
C ALA A 97 15.03 5.18 6.55
N SER A 98 14.95 6.40 5.99
CA SER A 98 14.87 7.64 6.77
C SER A 98 13.62 7.78 7.65
N LEU A 99 12.56 7.00 7.35
CA LEU A 99 11.31 6.97 8.09
C LEU A 99 11.28 5.85 9.15
N ARG A 100 12.19 4.88 9.07
CA ARG A 100 12.31 3.83 10.10
C ARG A 100 12.75 4.43 11.43
N GLY A 101 12.16 3.97 12.53
CA GLY A 101 12.41 4.52 13.87
C GLY A 101 11.65 5.81 14.18
N LYS A 102 11.15 6.52 13.16
CA LYS A 102 10.36 7.77 13.31
C LYS A 102 8.88 7.56 13.06
N VAL A 103 8.56 6.80 12.02
CA VAL A 103 7.17 6.53 11.58
C VAL A 103 6.77 5.09 11.83
N PHE A 104 7.70 4.15 11.63
CA PHE A 104 7.49 2.73 11.88
C PHE A 104 8.80 2.02 12.24
N ASN A 105 8.72 0.97 13.06
CA ASN A 105 9.89 0.15 13.40
C ASN A 105 9.96 -1.11 12.53
N ARG A 106 8.82 -1.80 12.37
CA ARG A 106 8.62 -2.95 11.48
C ARG A 106 7.43 -2.67 10.59
N ALA A 107 7.48 -3.10 9.33
CA ALA A 107 6.42 -2.87 8.36
C ALA A 107 6.45 -3.91 7.23
N ASP A 108 5.28 -4.20 6.69
CA ASP A 108 5.13 -4.90 5.43
C ASP A 108 5.36 -3.92 4.28
N LEU A 109 6.41 -4.12 3.50
CA LEU A 109 6.88 -3.16 2.51
C LEU A 109 6.47 -3.57 1.10
N VAL A 110 5.85 -2.63 0.37
CA VAL A 110 5.58 -2.77 -1.07
C VAL A 110 6.28 -1.65 -1.81
N TYR A 111 7.30 -2.01 -2.59
CA TYR A 111 8.01 -1.07 -3.46
C TYR A 111 7.40 -1.08 -4.87
N ILE A 112 7.12 0.11 -5.39
CA ILE A 112 6.58 0.31 -6.74
C ILE A 112 7.39 1.40 -7.44
N ILE A 113 7.80 1.12 -8.68
CA ILE A 113 8.36 2.12 -9.57
C ILE A 113 7.41 2.25 -10.76
N TYR A 114 6.79 3.42 -10.87
CA TYR A 114 5.92 3.79 -11.97
C TYR A 114 6.70 4.57 -13.03
N ALA A 115 6.60 4.15 -14.29
CA ALA A 115 7.18 4.85 -15.42
C ALA A 115 6.38 4.63 -16.72
N PRO A 116 5.79 5.68 -17.31
CA PRO A 116 4.85 5.54 -18.43
C PRO A 116 5.47 4.93 -19.69
N ARG A 117 6.76 5.21 -19.97
CA ARG A 117 7.49 4.61 -21.10
C ARG A 117 8.04 3.21 -20.82
N GLY A 118 7.75 2.66 -19.65
CA GLY A 118 8.14 1.31 -19.27
C GLY A 118 9.65 1.13 -19.03
N PHE A 119 10.08 -0.11 -19.19
CA PHE A 119 11.34 -0.62 -18.69
C PHE A 119 11.96 -1.58 -19.70
N THR A 120 13.27 -1.48 -19.89
CA THR A 120 14.06 -2.45 -20.66
C THR A 120 14.00 -3.84 -20.05
N VAL A 121 14.31 -4.88 -20.84
CA VAL A 121 14.36 -6.27 -20.36
C VAL A 121 15.33 -6.43 -19.18
N GLY A 122 16.51 -5.81 -19.27
CA GLY A 122 17.49 -5.82 -18.18
C GLY A 122 16.96 -5.17 -16.90
N ALA A 123 16.23 -4.06 -17.01
CA ALA A 123 15.62 -3.39 -15.87
C ALA A 123 14.53 -4.28 -15.21
N ARG A 124 13.72 -4.99 -16.01
CA ARG A 124 12.74 -5.95 -15.50
C ARG A 124 13.39 -7.11 -14.73
N ARG A 125 14.51 -7.66 -15.24
CA ARG A 125 15.27 -8.71 -14.54
C ARG A 125 15.84 -8.21 -13.20
N MET A 126 16.40 -7.00 -13.19
CA MET A 126 16.90 -6.36 -11.97
C MET A 126 15.80 -6.15 -10.93
N ALA A 127 14.64 -5.63 -11.33
CA ALA A 127 13.54 -5.39 -10.41
C ALA A 127 13.04 -6.65 -9.68
N ARG A 128 13.03 -7.80 -10.37
CA ARG A 128 12.67 -9.09 -9.75
C ARG A 128 13.65 -9.47 -8.64
N ARG A 129 14.96 -9.32 -8.88
CA ARG A 129 16.01 -9.59 -7.87
C ARG A 129 15.88 -8.66 -6.66
N GLU A 130 15.48 -7.41 -6.90
CA GLU A 130 15.32 -6.40 -5.87
C GLU A 130 13.93 -6.40 -5.20
N ALA A 131 13.05 -7.34 -5.56
CA ALA A 131 11.66 -7.42 -5.07
C ALA A 131 10.88 -6.09 -5.24
N VAL A 132 11.08 -5.40 -6.36
CA VAL A 132 10.39 -4.14 -6.69
C VAL A 132 9.37 -4.37 -7.80
N ASN A 133 8.15 -3.89 -7.60
CA ASN A 133 7.11 -3.93 -8.62
C ASN A 133 7.34 -2.82 -9.64
N LEU A 134 7.28 -3.16 -10.92
CA LEU A 134 7.37 -2.21 -12.01
C LEU A 134 5.99 -2.00 -12.61
N ALA A 135 5.63 -0.74 -12.86
CA ALA A 135 4.35 -0.39 -13.44
C ALA A 135 4.57 0.60 -14.60
N SER A 136 4.09 0.25 -15.79
CA SER A 136 4.01 1.18 -16.92
C SER A 136 2.68 1.91 -16.98
N ARG A 137 1.64 1.30 -16.43
CA ARG A 137 0.30 1.87 -16.30
C ARG A 137 -0.11 1.90 -14.82
N ILE A 138 -1.02 2.77 -14.47
CA ILE A 138 -1.45 2.94 -13.06
C ILE A 138 -2.19 1.69 -12.58
N GLU A 139 -2.95 1.07 -13.47
CA GLU A 139 -3.68 -0.18 -13.24
C GLU A 139 -2.72 -1.32 -12.89
N ASP A 140 -1.51 -1.35 -13.47
CA ASP A 140 -0.50 -2.37 -13.15
C ASP A 140 -0.02 -2.22 -11.71
N ALA A 141 0.17 -0.98 -11.24
CA ALA A 141 0.55 -0.70 -9.86
C ALA A 141 -0.58 -1.06 -8.88
N ILE A 142 -1.82 -0.70 -9.22
CA ILE A 142 -3.01 -1.05 -8.42
C ILE A 142 -3.15 -2.58 -8.33
N LYS A 143 -3.01 -3.30 -9.44
CA LYS A 143 -3.02 -4.77 -9.46
C LYS A 143 -1.92 -5.39 -8.61
N ALA A 144 -0.71 -4.82 -8.62
CA ALA A 144 0.37 -5.28 -7.77
C ALA A 144 0.05 -5.13 -6.27
N LEU A 145 -0.51 -3.97 -5.88
CA LEU A 145 -0.99 -3.73 -4.51
C LEU A 145 -2.13 -4.67 -4.13
N ALA A 146 -3.14 -4.79 -4.99
CA ALA A 146 -4.28 -5.66 -4.80
C ALA A 146 -3.85 -7.11 -4.59
N ARG A 147 -2.90 -7.61 -5.39
CA ARG A 147 -2.33 -8.96 -5.22
C ARG A 147 -1.57 -9.10 -3.91
N PHE A 148 -0.88 -8.07 -3.44
CA PHE A 148 -0.18 -8.12 -2.16
C PHE A 148 -1.16 -8.22 -0.99
N VAL A 149 -2.11 -7.28 -0.91
CA VAL A 149 -3.12 -7.22 0.16
C VAL A 149 -4.04 -8.43 0.10
N GLY A 150 -4.49 -8.82 -1.09
CA GLY A 150 -5.38 -9.97 -1.30
C GLY A 150 -4.74 -11.30 -0.89
N ARG A 151 -3.45 -11.51 -1.14
CA ARG A 151 -2.73 -12.70 -0.63
C ARG A 151 -2.69 -12.74 0.89
N ARG A 152 -2.53 -11.58 1.53
CA ARG A 152 -2.54 -11.47 2.99
C ARG A 152 -3.94 -11.73 3.55
N LEU A 153 -4.97 -11.19 2.91
CA LEU A 153 -6.37 -11.44 3.24
C LEU A 153 -6.68 -12.93 3.16
N ALA A 154 -6.39 -13.58 2.03
CA ALA A 154 -6.66 -15.01 1.83
C ALA A 154 -5.99 -15.88 2.91
N ARG A 155 -4.70 -15.64 3.19
CA ARG A 155 -3.97 -16.35 4.25
C ARG A 155 -4.56 -16.12 5.64
N LEU A 156 -5.03 -14.90 5.93
CA LEU A 156 -5.68 -14.61 7.20
C LEU A 156 -7.01 -15.36 7.28
N THR A 157 -7.87 -15.25 6.27
CA THR A 157 -9.17 -15.94 6.22
C THR A 157 -9.01 -17.45 6.40
N GLU A 158 -8.05 -18.06 5.71
CA GLU A 158 -7.75 -19.49 5.86
C GLU A 158 -7.36 -19.85 7.30
N LYS A 159 -6.52 -19.03 7.94
CA LYS A 159 -6.11 -19.24 9.34
C LYS A 159 -7.24 -19.07 10.34
N LEU A 160 -8.20 -18.18 10.07
CA LEU A 160 -9.30 -17.89 10.99
C LEU A 160 -10.50 -18.83 10.80
N ARG A 161 -10.59 -19.54 9.68
CA ARG A 161 -11.71 -20.43 9.35
C ARG A 161 -11.92 -21.46 10.47
N GLY A 162 -13.14 -21.50 11.01
CA GLY A 162 -13.53 -22.42 12.08
C GLY A 162 -12.90 -22.13 13.44
N ARG A 163 -12.16 -21.02 13.59
CA ARG A 163 -11.55 -20.62 14.86
C ARG A 163 -12.36 -19.52 15.51
N ARG A 164 -12.41 -19.55 16.85
CA ARG A 164 -12.93 -18.43 17.63
C ARG A 164 -11.92 -17.30 17.62
N ILE A 165 -12.35 -16.13 17.17
CA ILE A 165 -11.55 -14.90 17.05
C ILE A 165 -12.14 -13.82 17.95
N TRP A 166 -11.29 -12.94 18.46
CA TRP A 166 -11.66 -11.84 19.36
C TRP A 166 -10.58 -10.74 19.31
N GLY A 167 -10.82 -9.60 19.95
CA GLY A 167 -9.88 -8.47 19.99
C GLY A 167 -9.73 -7.79 18.63
N GLU A 168 -8.51 -7.39 18.26
CA GLU A 168 -8.29 -6.63 17.01
C GLU A 168 -8.21 -7.49 15.73
N VAL A 169 -8.19 -8.82 15.84
CA VAL A 169 -8.03 -9.73 14.68
C VAL A 169 -9.19 -9.63 13.67
N PRO A 170 -10.47 -9.60 14.07
CA PRO A 170 -11.58 -9.35 13.14
C PRO A 170 -11.48 -8.00 12.43
N LEU A 171 -10.95 -6.97 13.11
CA LEU A 171 -10.71 -5.65 12.53
C LEU A 171 -9.60 -5.69 11.49
N LEU A 172 -8.55 -6.49 11.69
CA LEU A 172 -7.52 -6.72 10.68
C LEU A 172 -8.10 -7.36 9.42
N LEU A 173 -8.97 -8.36 9.58
CA LEU A 173 -9.66 -8.99 8.45
C LEU A 173 -10.48 -7.95 7.67
N TYR A 174 -11.29 -7.16 8.39
CA TYR A 174 -12.08 -6.07 7.81
C TYR A 174 -11.19 -5.02 7.12
N ALA A 175 -10.06 -4.65 7.72
CA ALA A 175 -9.11 -3.70 7.14
C ALA A 175 -8.52 -4.19 5.81
N LEU A 176 -8.04 -5.44 5.78
CA LEU A 176 -7.50 -6.05 4.56
C LEU A 176 -8.58 -6.19 3.48
N GLN A 177 -9.81 -6.52 3.85
CA GLN A 177 -10.96 -6.55 2.94
C GLN A 177 -11.22 -5.18 2.33
N GLU A 178 -11.39 -4.12 3.12
CA GLU A 178 -11.71 -2.78 2.61
C GLU A 178 -10.60 -2.24 1.71
N LEU A 179 -9.33 -2.54 2.03
CA LEU A 179 -8.21 -2.22 1.16
C LEU A 179 -8.29 -2.98 -0.18
N THR A 180 -8.59 -4.29 -0.16
CA THR A 180 -8.67 -5.10 -1.38
C THR A 180 -9.86 -4.71 -2.26
N VAL A 181 -11.02 -4.43 -1.65
CA VAL A 181 -12.22 -3.93 -2.34
C VAL A 181 -11.94 -2.57 -2.96
N SER A 182 -11.31 -1.65 -2.23
CA SER A 182 -11.00 -0.31 -2.75
C SER A 182 -9.99 -0.35 -3.89
N LEU A 183 -9.13 -1.36 -3.95
CA LEU A 183 -8.22 -1.62 -5.07
C LEU A 183 -8.88 -2.40 -6.23
N GLY A 184 -10.18 -2.72 -6.14
CA GLY A 184 -10.94 -3.34 -7.22
C GLY A 184 -10.78 -4.86 -7.36
N ALA A 185 -10.33 -5.57 -6.31
CA ALA A 185 -10.04 -7.01 -6.39
C ALA A 185 -10.60 -7.85 -5.23
N GLY A 186 -11.41 -7.26 -4.34
CA GLY A 186 -11.85 -7.90 -3.10
C GLY A 186 -13.33 -8.31 -3.12
N ALA A 187 -13.65 -9.37 -2.38
CA ALA A 187 -15.01 -9.71 -1.99
C ALA A 187 -15.29 -9.24 -0.56
N ARG A 188 -16.55 -8.97 -0.23
CA ARG A 188 -16.97 -8.69 1.15
C ARG A 188 -17.19 -10.00 1.88
N LEU A 189 -16.32 -10.28 2.85
CA LEU A 189 -16.37 -11.46 3.73
C LEU A 189 -17.12 -11.14 5.03
N VAL A 190 -16.84 -9.98 5.63
CA VAL A 190 -17.46 -9.53 6.89
C VAL A 190 -17.99 -8.11 6.76
N SER A 191 -19.13 -7.82 7.40
CA SER A 191 -19.62 -6.45 7.54
C SER A 191 -18.85 -5.71 8.64
N ARG A 192 -18.98 -4.38 8.65
CA ARG A 192 -18.39 -3.52 9.69
C ARG A 192 -18.93 -3.90 11.08
N GLU A 193 -20.24 -4.07 11.18
CA GLU A 193 -20.95 -4.37 12.43
C GLU A 193 -20.52 -5.73 12.97
N LEU A 194 -20.39 -6.73 12.08
CA LEU A 194 -19.91 -8.04 12.45
C LEU A 194 -18.45 -7.99 12.93
N ALA A 195 -17.57 -7.25 12.25
CA ALA A 195 -16.18 -7.10 12.65
C ALA A 195 -16.05 -6.47 14.06
N VAL A 196 -16.83 -5.43 14.35
CA VAL A 196 -16.86 -4.77 15.68
C VAL A 196 -17.43 -5.72 16.73
N LYS A 197 -18.56 -6.38 16.46
CA LYS A 197 -19.16 -7.36 17.37
C LYS A 197 -18.20 -8.49 17.72
N LEU A 198 -17.50 -9.04 16.73
CA LEU A 198 -16.51 -10.09 16.93
C LEU A 198 -15.30 -9.58 17.71
N ALA A 199 -14.90 -8.31 17.51
CA ALA A 199 -13.80 -7.72 18.26
C ALA A 199 -14.11 -7.63 19.76
N GLU A 200 -15.33 -7.21 20.11
CA GLU A 200 -15.76 -7.01 21.50
C GLU A 200 -16.15 -8.29 22.21
N ARG A 201 -16.92 -9.17 21.55
CA ARG A 201 -17.56 -10.34 22.20
C ARG A 201 -16.93 -11.68 21.83
N GLY A 202 -16.10 -11.67 20.78
CA GLY A 202 -15.58 -12.87 20.16
C GLY A 202 -16.64 -13.67 19.40
N GLY A 203 -16.18 -14.56 18.53
CA GLY A 203 -17.05 -15.47 17.78
C GLY A 203 -16.29 -16.18 16.66
N THR A 204 -17.02 -16.87 15.80
CA THR A 204 -16.46 -17.55 14.61
C THR A 204 -16.93 -16.84 13.33
N ILE A 205 -16.11 -16.88 12.28
CA ILE A 205 -16.45 -16.45 10.93
C ILE A 205 -16.73 -17.67 10.06
#